data_AF-A0A936JMH2-F1
#
_entry.id   AF-A0A936JMH2-F1
#
_cell.length_a   1.000
_cell.length_b   1.000
_cell.length_c   1.000
_cell.angle_alpha   90.00
_cell.angle_beta   90.00
_cell.angle_gamma   90.00
#
_symmetry.space_group_name_H-M   'P 1'
#
loop_
_entity.id
_entity.type
_entity.pdbx_description
1 polymer ?
#
loop_
_entity_poly.entity_id
_entity_poly.type
_entity_poly.pdbx_seq_one_letter_code
_entity_poly.pdbx_strand_id
1 'polypeptide(L)'
;MARSERKNKASPDRFRAWKRYAGAVFVLACFVGGATYLASGCSGWDPRSPFERNSPVVDQALADLDAGRFQSAEEALETYLGTGACSDGGIGLPDTVRQKYNGSFDLGLVLFSVAEKFGRRFGEEELADGGPGEEELMANRSLEVDCALIVVRAIAEDSKVPIDLRARAHYLAGNLEFLRRKYEEAVKHYNDALALIPGMPEDSGADGIGRDAAWNRAIALRRIEDQKDAGQDAPEDSPPDAPEDSPDGNDDASDGSEGNDGSNGDDGGDAGDDGGQDAGDDGGDDGGQPDAGQDAGGEDSGAPEPQPPERAKPEAPQGQDERILDQFEEAPTYQEQEAKARAANRTRRVMEDK
;
A
#
# COMPACT_ATOMS: atom_id res chain seq x y z
N MET A 1 92.01 70.19 34.14
CA MET A 1 92.22 69.07 33.20
C MET A 1 90.93 68.25 33.12
N ALA A 2 90.46 67.97 31.89
CA ALA A 2 89.50 66.94 31.41
C ALA A 2 88.26 66.59 32.28
N ARG A 3 86.99 66.80 31.87
CA ARG A 3 86.22 66.35 30.67
C ARG A 3 86.02 64.81 30.60
N SER A 4 84.79 64.33 30.88
CA SER A 4 84.05 63.30 30.09
C SER A 4 82.72 62.93 30.79
N GLU A 5 81.60 63.61 30.48
CA GLU A 5 80.44 63.07 29.72
C GLU A 5 80.48 61.59 29.26
N ARG A 6 79.32 60.91 29.44
CA ARG A 6 78.55 60.03 28.49
C ARG A 6 77.89 58.88 29.27
N LYS A 7 76.55 58.85 29.40
CA LYS A 7 75.47 58.52 28.45
C LYS A 7 75.08 57.03 28.45
N ASN A 8 73.89 56.80 29.01
CA ASN A 8 72.81 55.88 28.64
C ASN A 8 73.10 54.72 27.68
N LYS A 9 72.67 53.52 28.07
CA LYS A 9 71.89 52.61 27.21
C LYS A 9 70.92 51.79 28.07
N ALA A 10 69.63 52.05 27.87
CA ALA A 10 68.54 51.20 28.36
C ALA A 10 68.56 49.87 27.59
N SER A 11 68.44 48.74 28.30
CA SER A 11 68.29 47.43 27.68
C SER A 11 66.80 47.02 27.59
N PRO A 12 66.32 46.60 26.41
CA PRO A 12 64.92 46.34 26.13
C PRO A 12 64.58 44.86 26.33
N ASP A 13 64.62 44.35 27.56
CA ASP A 13 64.35 42.92 27.82
C ASP A 13 63.05 42.62 28.58
N ARG A 14 62.22 43.63 28.86
CA ARG A 14 60.97 43.43 29.61
C ARG A 14 59.74 43.08 28.78
N PHE A 15 59.84 43.05 27.45
CA PHE A 15 58.68 42.78 26.56
C PHE A 15 58.57 41.36 26.01
N ARG A 16 59.48 40.44 26.35
CA ARG A 16 59.43 39.03 25.87
C ARG A 16 58.85 38.01 26.86
N ALA A 17 58.58 38.39 28.11
CA ALA A 17 58.03 37.47 29.10
C ALA A 17 56.49 37.31 29.04
N TRP A 18 55.77 38.25 28.42
CA TRP A 18 54.30 38.25 28.42
C TRP A 18 53.66 37.38 27.32
N LYS A 19 54.40 37.04 26.26
CA LYS A 19 53.91 36.18 25.17
C LYS A 19 53.90 34.68 25.49
N ARG A 20 54.41 34.24 26.64
CA ARG A 20 54.43 32.82 27.03
C ARG A 20 53.31 32.41 27.98
N TYR A 21 52.60 33.36 28.59
CA TYR A 21 51.49 33.07 29.51
C TYR A 21 50.10 33.18 28.88
N ALA A 22 49.95 33.84 27.72
CA ALA A 22 48.68 33.92 27.01
C ALA A 22 48.31 32.66 26.19
N GLY A 23 49.26 31.76 25.93
CA GLY A 23 49.03 30.52 25.19
C GLY A 23 48.56 29.32 26.04
N ALA A 24 48.73 29.38 27.37
CA ALA A 24 48.44 28.25 28.26
C ALA A 24 47.01 28.27 28.84
N VAL A 25 46.29 29.40 28.74
CA VAL A 25 44.90 29.51 29.24
C VAL A 25 43.87 29.10 28.17
N PHE A 26 44.23 29.09 26.89
CA PHE A 26 43.30 28.74 25.81
C PHE A 26 43.22 27.23 25.52
N VAL A 27 44.19 26.42 25.97
CA VAL A 27 44.20 24.96 25.75
C VAL A 27 43.49 24.20 26.88
N LEU A 28 43.36 24.79 28.08
CA LEU A 28 42.64 24.15 29.20
C LEU A 28 41.11 24.36 29.14
N ALA A 29 40.63 25.28 28.31
CA ALA A 29 39.18 25.50 28.11
C ALA A 29 38.53 24.49 27.14
N CYS A 30 39.32 23.73 26.39
CA CYS A 30 38.82 22.71 25.45
C CYS A 30 38.74 21.29 26.04
N PHE A 31 39.26 21.05 27.25
CA PHE A 31 39.24 19.71 27.87
C PHE A 31 38.22 19.53 29.00
N VAL A 32 37.47 20.57 29.38
CA VAL A 32 36.35 20.47 30.36
C VAL A 32 34.97 20.61 29.69
N GLY A 33 34.92 20.91 28.39
CA GLY A 33 33.68 21.04 27.61
C GLY A 33 33.26 19.76 26.85
N GLY A 34 33.66 18.58 27.31
CA GLY A 34 33.49 17.33 26.56
C GLY A 34 32.96 16.18 27.41
N ALA A 35 31.80 16.33 28.06
CA ALA A 35 31.14 15.20 28.74
C ALA A 35 29.63 15.40 29.03
N THR A 36 28.87 16.06 28.15
CA THR A 36 27.39 16.03 28.20
C THR A 36 26.81 15.83 26.81
N TYR A 37 27.24 14.77 26.11
CA TYR A 37 26.64 14.29 24.86
C TYR A 37 26.10 12.86 25.01
N LEU A 38 25.69 12.48 26.21
CA LEU A 38 25.15 11.15 26.49
C LEU A 38 24.00 11.25 27.49
N ALA A 39 22.79 11.47 26.98
CA ALA A 39 21.54 10.85 27.46
C ALA A 39 20.31 11.58 26.90
N SER A 40 19.89 11.21 25.68
CA SER A 40 18.48 10.91 25.32
C SER A 40 18.29 10.95 23.79
N GLY A 41 18.27 9.76 23.17
CA GLY A 41 17.38 9.40 22.04
C GLY A 41 17.20 10.37 20.87
N CYS A 42 18.25 10.75 20.14
CA CYS A 42 18.09 11.36 18.81
C CYS A 42 17.80 10.28 17.75
N SER A 43 16.65 9.61 17.85
CA SER A 43 16.10 8.82 16.74
C SER A 43 15.27 9.74 15.85
N GLY A 44 15.80 10.14 14.68
CA GLY A 44 15.00 10.72 13.59
C GLY A 44 14.92 12.25 13.48
N TRP A 45 15.85 13.01 14.07
CA TRP A 45 15.89 14.47 13.89
C TRP A 45 16.51 14.86 12.53
N ASP A 46 15.72 15.42 11.62
CA ASP A 46 16.20 16.08 10.39
C ASP A 46 16.43 17.59 10.68
N PRO A 47 17.68 18.10 10.52
CA PRO A 47 17.99 19.52 10.72
C PRO A 47 17.25 20.49 9.78
N ARG A 48 16.66 20.01 8.68
CA ARG A 48 15.96 20.84 7.68
C ARG A 48 14.48 21.04 8.00
N SER A 49 13.91 20.19 8.85
CA SER A 49 12.49 20.22 9.27
C SER A 49 12.38 19.86 10.76
N PRO A 50 13.02 20.65 11.66
CA PRO A 50 13.24 20.29 13.07
C PRO A 50 11.96 20.08 13.91
N PHE A 51 10.77 20.41 13.38
CA PHE A 51 9.51 20.42 14.12
C PHE A 51 8.33 19.73 13.42
N GLU A 52 8.50 19.15 12.22
CA GLU A 52 7.35 18.57 11.51
C GLU A 52 6.82 17.28 12.16
N ARG A 53 7.67 16.51 12.85
CA ARG A 53 7.26 15.38 13.70
C ARG A 53 7.10 15.71 15.19
N ASN A 54 7.59 16.86 15.66
CA ASN A 54 7.55 17.25 17.08
C ASN A 54 6.38 18.20 17.36
N SER A 55 5.17 17.84 16.93
CA SER A 55 3.95 18.55 17.30
C SER A 55 3.31 17.83 18.48
N PRO A 56 3.04 18.50 19.62
CA PRO A 56 2.40 17.85 20.76
C PRO A 56 1.02 17.28 20.41
N VAL A 57 0.36 17.83 19.38
CA VAL A 57 -0.91 17.31 18.84
C VAL A 57 -0.70 15.98 18.12
N VAL A 58 0.37 15.85 17.33
CA VAL A 58 0.71 14.60 16.64
C VAL A 58 1.15 13.55 17.65
N ASP A 59 1.96 13.92 18.64
CA ASP A 59 2.38 13.01 19.72
C ASP A 59 1.17 12.46 20.49
N GLN A 60 0.20 13.33 20.81
CA GLN A 60 -1.05 12.91 21.45
C GLN A 60 -1.88 11.98 20.55
N ALA A 61 -1.98 12.29 19.25
CA ALA A 61 -2.70 11.46 18.30
C ALA A 61 -2.07 10.07 18.16
N LEU A 62 -0.74 9.98 18.16
CA LEU A 62 -0.02 8.69 18.15
C LEU A 62 -0.25 7.92 19.45
N ALA A 63 -0.23 8.59 20.60
CA ALA A 63 -0.57 7.97 21.88
C ALA A 63 -2.03 7.50 21.95
N ASP A 64 -2.95 8.18 21.27
CA ASP A 64 -4.34 7.77 21.11
C ASP A 64 -4.47 6.55 20.17
N LEU A 65 -3.76 6.55 19.05
CA LEU A 65 -3.68 5.43 18.11
C LEU A 65 -3.16 4.16 18.80
N ASP A 66 -2.03 4.26 19.51
CA ASP A 66 -1.43 3.14 20.27
C ASP A 66 -2.37 2.60 21.36
N ALA A 67 -3.24 3.46 21.91
CA ALA A 67 -4.21 3.10 22.92
C ALA A 67 -5.57 2.65 22.34
N GLY A 68 -5.70 2.53 21.01
CA GLY A 68 -6.95 2.13 20.34
C GLY A 68 -8.03 3.20 20.29
N ARG A 69 -7.72 4.46 20.64
CA ARG A 69 -8.63 5.61 20.62
C ARG A 69 -8.64 6.29 19.25
N PHE A 70 -8.98 5.53 18.21
CA PHE A 70 -8.84 5.99 16.82
C PHE A 70 -9.62 7.27 16.51
N GLN A 71 -10.85 7.44 17.03
CA GLN A 71 -11.63 8.66 16.79
C GLN A 71 -10.98 9.93 17.36
N SER A 72 -10.32 9.82 18.52
CA SER A 72 -9.58 10.93 19.13
C SER A 72 -8.32 11.26 18.32
N ALA A 73 -7.62 10.21 17.86
CA ALA A 73 -6.45 10.36 17.00
C ALA A 73 -6.80 11.01 15.65
N GLU A 74 -7.94 10.62 15.08
CA GLU A 74 -8.46 11.13 13.82
C GLU A 74 -8.77 12.63 13.94
N GLU A 75 -9.62 13.03 14.89
CA GLU A 75 -9.99 14.44 15.10
C GLU A 75 -8.75 15.34 15.31
N ALA A 76 -7.77 14.83 16.08
CA ALA A 76 -6.53 15.56 16.34
C ALA A 76 -5.70 15.76 15.07
N LEU A 77 -5.56 14.72 14.23
CA LEU A 77 -4.80 14.78 12.98
C LEU A 77 -5.54 15.57 11.89
N GLU A 78 -6.85 15.43 11.79
CA GLU A 78 -7.69 16.22 10.88
C GLU A 78 -7.58 17.71 11.19
N THR A 79 -7.63 18.07 12.47
CA THR A 79 -7.43 19.45 12.94
C THR A 79 -6.02 19.94 12.63
N TYR A 80 -5.00 19.10 12.89
CA TYR A 80 -3.59 19.44 12.65
C TYR A 80 -3.28 19.66 11.15
N LEU A 81 -3.93 18.89 10.28
CA LEU A 81 -3.77 18.95 8.83
C LEU A 81 -4.76 19.91 8.16
N GLY A 82 -5.85 20.29 8.84
CA GLY A 82 -6.90 21.14 8.28
C GLY A 82 -7.76 20.45 7.23
N THR A 83 -7.84 19.11 7.25
CA THR A 83 -8.58 18.31 6.26
C THR A 83 -10.09 18.36 6.49
N GLY A 84 -10.51 18.57 7.73
CA GLY A 84 -11.88 18.32 8.17
C GLY A 84 -12.17 16.82 8.27
N ALA A 85 -13.39 16.51 8.74
CA ALA A 85 -13.89 15.15 8.95
C ALA A 85 -14.03 14.37 7.64
N CYS A 86 -13.72 13.07 7.67
CA CYS A 86 -14.16 12.15 6.63
C CYS A 86 -15.70 12.11 6.53
N SER A 87 -16.23 12.24 5.31
CA SER A 87 -17.67 12.21 5.03
C SER A 87 -17.92 11.76 3.59
N ASP A 88 -19.19 11.62 3.16
CA ASP A 88 -19.55 11.20 1.79
C ASP A 88 -18.91 12.07 0.70
N GLY A 89 -18.59 13.33 1.00
CA GLY A 89 -17.86 14.24 0.09
C GLY A 89 -16.35 13.97 0.00
N GLY A 90 -15.86 12.96 0.70
CA GLY A 90 -14.44 12.68 0.93
C GLY A 90 -13.87 13.51 2.07
N ILE A 91 -12.53 13.54 2.13
CA ILE A 91 -11.74 14.29 3.08
C ILE A 91 -11.03 15.45 2.37
N GLY A 92 -10.95 16.61 3.02
CA GLY A 92 -10.31 17.78 2.43
C GLY A 92 -8.82 17.55 2.21
N LEU A 93 -8.29 18.09 1.09
CA LEU A 93 -6.88 17.97 0.72
C LEU A 93 -6.19 19.35 0.63
N PRO A 94 -6.09 20.11 1.73
CA PRO A 94 -5.35 21.38 1.73
C PRO A 94 -3.85 21.15 1.51
N ASP A 95 -3.13 22.20 1.11
CA ASP A 95 -1.67 22.15 0.87
C ASP A 95 -0.87 21.62 2.08
N THR A 96 -1.41 21.80 3.30
CA THR A 96 -0.85 21.29 4.55
C THR A 96 -0.70 19.76 4.56
N VAL A 97 -1.53 19.00 3.82
CA VAL A 97 -1.39 17.54 3.69
C VAL A 97 -0.07 17.18 2.99
N ARG A 98 0.27 17.88 1.90
CA ARG A 98 1.52 17.64 1.17
C ARG A 98 2.74 18.17 1.94
N GLN A 99 2.57 19.28 2.65
CA GLN A 99 3.64 19.88 3.44
C GLN A 99 3.97 19.06 4.71
N LYS A 100 2.97 18.45 5.35
CA LYS A 100 3.10 17.71 6.60
C LYS A 100 2.94 16.20 6.39
N TYR A 101 3.68 15.66 5.42
CA TYR A 101 3.52 14.29 4.93
C TYR A 101 3.59 13.19 6.02
N ASN A 102 4.33 13.41 7.12
CA ASN A 102 4.36 12.45 8.23
C ASN A 102 2.99 12.38 8.93
N GLY A 103 2.43 13.52 9.32
CA GLY A 103 1.11 13.56 9.95
C GLY A 103 0.01 13.09 8.99
N SER A 104 0.16 13.30 7.69
CA SER A 104 -0.75 12.77 6.67
C SER A 104 -0.68 11.26 6.54
N PHE A 105 0.53 10.68 6.61
CA PHE A 105 0.67 9.24 6.67
C PHE A 105 0.04 8.67 7.94
N ASP A 106 0.24 9.33 9.09
CA ASP A 106 -0.35 8.93 10.36
C ASP A 106 -1.88 9.01 10.33
N LEU A 107 -2.47 10.03 9.68
CA LEU A 107 -3.92 10.12 9.47
C LEU A 107 -4.43 8.95 8.62
N GLY A 108 -3.68 8.59 7.56
CA GLY A 108 -3.99 7.40 6.76
C GLY A 108 -4.00 6.11 7.57
N LEU A 109 -3.08 5.94 8.54
CA LEU A 109 -3.04 4.78 9.45
C LEU A 109 -4.24 4.76 10.41
N VAL A 110 -4.63 5.93 10.93
CA VAL A 110 -5.81 6.04 11.78
C VAL A 110 -7.07 5.66 11.01
N LEU A 111 -7.27 6.24 9.81
CA LEU A 111 -8.44 5.93 8.96
C LEU A 111 -8.46 4.46 8.54
N PHE A 112 -7.30 3.85 8.25
CA PHE A 112 -7.19 2.40 8.05
C PHE A 112 -7.70 1.62 9.29
N SER A 113 -7.26 2.02 10.49
CA SER A 113 -7.67 1.37 11.75
C SER A 113 -9.16 1.57 12.07
N VAL A 114 -9.75 2.68 11.63
CA VAL A 114 -11.21 2.92 11.70
C VAL A 114 -11.93 2.01 10.69
N ALA A 115 -11.46 1.95 9.45
CA ALA A 115 -12.02 1.09 8.41
C ALA A 115 -12.03 -0.40 8.80
N GLU A 116 -10.99 -0.88 9.50
CA GLU A 116 -10.90 -2.26 9.99
C GLU A 116 -12.00 -2.63 11.00
N LYS A 117 -12.62 -1.65 11.68
CA LYS A 117 -13.73 -1.90 12.60
C LYS A 117 -15.03 -2.24 11.88
N PHE A 118 -15.16 -1.78 10.64
CA PHE A 118 -16.33 -2.04 9.81
C PHE A 118 -16.13 -3.35 9.06
N GLY A 119 -17.12 -4.23 9.08
CA GLY A 119 -17.06 -5.54 8.42
C GLY A 119 -16.19 -6.56 9.16
N ARG A 120 -16.04 -7.74 8.56
CA ARG A 120 -15.30 -8.84 9.19
C ARG A 120 -13.80 -8.72 9.01
N ARG A 121 -13.06 -9.34 9.92
CA ARG A 121 -11.60 -9.49 9.77
C ARG A 121 -11.29 -10.40 8.59
N PHE A 122 -10.16 -10.15 7.96
CA PHE A 122 -9.66 -11.01 6.90
C PHE A 122 -9.51 -12.46 7.39
N GLY A 123 -9.95 -13.40 6.56
CA GLY A 123 -9.95 -14.84 6.87
C GLY A 123 -11.22 -15.34 7.58
N GLU A 124 -12.10 -14.46 8.03
CA GLU A 124 -13.41 -14.82 8.60
C GLU A 124 -14.57 -14.66 7.59
N GLU A 125 -14.24 -14.27 6.36
CA GLU A 125 -15.19 -13.97 5.29
C GLU A 125 -15.87 -15.25 4.78
N GLU A 126 -15.13 -16.35 4.70
CA GLU A 126 -15.59 -17.67 4.22
C GLU A 126 -16.48 -18.40 5.25
N LEU A 127 -16.54 -17.91 6.49
CA LEU A 127 -17.18 -18.61 7.61
C LEU A 127 -18.63 -18.19 7.88
N ALA A 128 -19.20 -17.22 7.15
CA ALA A 128 -20.61 -16.87 7.37
C ALA A 128 -21.30 -16.22 6.16
N ASP A 129 -22.60 -16.47 6.09
CA ASP A 129 -23.47 -16.42 4.90
C ASP A 129 -23.97 -15.01 4.53
N GLY A 130 -23.19 -13.95 4.77
CA GLY A 130 -23.63 -12.59 4.48
C GLY A 130 -24.69 -12.07 5.46
N GLY A 131 -24.33 -11.91 6.75
CA GLY A 131 -25.29 -11.53 7.79
C GLY A 131 -25.99 -10.19 7.52
N PRO A 132 -27.19 -9.96 8.11
CA PRO A 132 -27.91 -8.70 7.93
C PRO A 132 -27.06 -7.51 8.38
N GLY A 133 -26.96 -6.49 7.54
CA GLY A 133 -26.16 -5.28 7.78
C GLY A 133 -24.71 -5.33 7.25
N GLU A 134 -24.28 -6.44 6.63
CA GLU A 134 -22.93 -6.52 6.04
C GLU A 134 -22.72 -5.52 4.90
N GLU A 135 -23.75 -5.25 4.09
CA GLU A 135 -23.70 -4.23 3.04
C GLU A 135 -23.46 -2.83 3.60
N GLU A 136 -24.17 -2.46 4.67
CA GLU A 136 -24.00 -1.18 5.36
C GLU A 136 -22.60 -1.07 5.99
N LEU A 137 -22.12 -2.14 6.63
CA LEU A 137 -20.77 -2.18 7.17
C LEU A 137 -19.71 -2.07 6.07
N MET A 138 -19.91 -2.69 4.91
CA MET A 138 -19.01 -2.57 3.77
C MET A 138 -19.05 -1.17 3.14
N ALA A 139 -20.21 -0.51 3.14
CA ALA A 139 -20.34 0.89 2.72
C ALA A 139 -19.55 1.82 3.66
N ASN A 140 -19.72 1.67 4.97
CA ASN A 140 -18.97 2.43 5.97
C ASN A 140 -17.46 2.17 5.88
N ARG A 141 -17.04 0.91 5.70
CA ARG A 141 -15.63 0.57 5.44
C ARG A 141 -15.11 1.29 4.20
N SER A 142 -15.89 1.28 3.12
CA SER A 142 -15.49 1.87 1.84
C SER A 142 -15.33 3.39 1.95
N LEU A 143 -16.20 4.06 2.71
CA LEU A 143 -16.11 5.48 2.98
C LEU A 143 -14.78 5.86 3.64
N GLU A 144 -14.44 5.18 4.74
CA GLU A 144 -13.18 5.38 5.46
C GLU A 144 -11.96 5.09 4.58
N VAL A 145 -12.04 4.01 3.80
CA VAL A 145 -10.99 3.64 2.84
C VAL A 145 -10.80 4.73 1.78
N ASP A 146 -11.87 5.30 1.25
CA ASP A 146 -11.77 6.36 0.23
C ASP A 146 -11.13 7.64 0.79
N CYS A 147 -11.50 8.06 2.01
CA CYS A 147 -10.85 9.15 2.71
C CYS A 147 -9.35 8.87 2.95
N ALA A 148 -9.02 7.69 3.45
CA ALA A 148 -7.64 7.29 3.68
C ALA A 148 -6.82 7.34 2.37
N LEU A 149 -7.38 6.78 1.28
CA LEU A 149 -6.75 6.76 -0.04
C LEU A 149 -6.46 8.16 -0.59
N ILE A 150 -7.37 9.12 -0.40
CA ILE A 150 -7.15 10.53 -0.80
C ILE A 150 -5.88 11.08 -0.13
N VAL A 151 -5.74 10.88 1.18
CA VAL A 151 -4.61 11.42 1.96
C VAL A 151 -3.30 10.69 1.61
N VAL A 152 -3.30 9.35 1.61
CA VAL A 152 -2.06 8.58 1.43
C VAL A 152 -1.54 8.67 -0.01
N ARG A 153 -2.42 8.73 -1.02
CA ARG A 153 -1.98 8.91 -2.42
C ARG A 153 -1.37 10.29 -2.65
N ALA A 154 -1.92 11.33 -2.00
CA ALA A 154 -1.38 12.68 -2.11
C ALA A 154 0.10 12.77 -1.69
N ILE A 155 0.53 11.95 -0.73
CA ILE A 155 1.94 11.88 -0.30
C ILE A 155 2.74 10.79 -1.06
N ALA A 156 2.10 9.70 -1.49
CA ALA A 156 2.76 8.64 -2.24
C ALA A 156 3.25 9.11 -3.63
N GLU A 157 2.43 9.94 -4.29
CA GLU A 157 2.68 10.44 -5.64
C GLU A 157 3.56 11.71 -5.67
N ASP A 158 3.74 12.38 -4.53
CA ASP A 158 4.55 13.60 -4.46
C ASP A 158 6.05 13.28 -4.39
N SER A 159 6.75 13.54 -5.49
CA SER A 159 8.22 13.39 -5.60
C SER A 159 9.06 14.13 -4.54
N LYS A 160 8.48 15.12 -3.83
CA LYS A 160 9.17 15.83 -2.74
C LYS A 160 9.18 15.03 -1.44
N VAL A 161 8.30 14.05 -1.29
CA VAL A 161 8.23 13.19 -0.11
C VAL A 161 9.37 12.17 -0.16
N PRO A 162 10.05 11.87 0.97
CA PRO A 162 11.11 10.86 1.00
C PRO A 162 10.67 9.51 0.45
N ILE A 163 11.55 8.84 -0.30
CA ILE A 163 11.24 7.58 -1.00
C ILE A 163 10.69 6.50 -0.06
N ASP A 164 11.24 6.39 1.15
CA ASP A 164 10.81 5.41 2.15
C ASP A 164 9.36 5.65 2.58
N LEU A 165 8.98 6.91 2.78
CA LEU A 165 7.62 7.24 3.16
C LEU A 165 6.65 7.07 1.98
N ARG A 166 7.07 7.38 0.75
CA ARG A 166 6.28 7.14 -0.46
C ARG A 166 5.99 5.65 -0.64
N ALA A 167 7.00 4.80 -0.47
CA ALA A 167 6.84 3.34 -0.53
C ALA A 167 5.87 2.83 0.54
N ARG A 168 5.99 3.33 1.77
CA ARG A 168 5.06 3.01 2.87
C ARG A 168 3.63 3.49 2.58
N ALA A 169 3.47 4.65 1.98
CA ALA A 169 2.16 5.18 1.59
C ALA A 169 1.51 4.36 0.48
N HIS A 170 2.28 3.92 -0.53
CA HIS A 170 1.79 2.96 -1.53
C HIS A 170 1.43 1.62 -0.89
N TYR A 171 2.26 1.09 0.00
CA TYR A 171 1.95 -0.15 0.73
C TYR A 171 0.63 -0.04 1.53
N LEU A 172 0.44 1.07 2.24
CA LEU A 172 -0.80 1.35 2.97
C LEU A 172 -2.01 1.49 2.02
N ALA A 173 -1.85 2.16 0.88
CA ALA A 173 -2.90 2.24 -0.15
C ALA A 173 -3.29 0.85 -0.66
N GLY A 174 -2.32 -0.06 -0.82
CA GLY A 174 -2.60 -1.45 -1.15
C GLY A 174 -3.42 -2.17 -0.08
N ASN A 175 -3.05 -2.01 1.20
CA ASN A 175 -3.79 -2.60 2.32
C ASN A 175 -5.23 -2.04 2.42
N LEU A 176 -5.43 -0.75 2.13
CA LEU A 176 -6.74 -0.10 2.08
C LEU A 176 -7.63 -0.68 0.97
N GLU A 177 -7.09 -0.85 -0.23
CA GLU A 177 -7.83 -1.50 -1.34
C GLU A 177 -8.14 -2.97 -1.03
N PHE A 178 -7.19 -3.65 -0.37
CA PHE A 178 -7.36 -5.02 0.07
C PHE A 178 -8.52 -5.15 1.08
N LEU A 179 -8.71 -4.19 2.01
CA LEU A 179 -9.85 -4.15 2.96
C LEU A 179 -11.22 -4.19 2.29
N ARG A 180 -11.36 -3.59 1.12
CA ARG A 180 -12.62 -3.57 0.38
C ARG A 180 -12.65 -4.59 -0.76
N ARG A 181 -11.78 -5.61 -0.70
CA ARG A 181 -11.69 -6.72 -1.66
C ARG A 181 -11.41 -6.29 -3.10
N LYS A 182 -10.84 -5.09 -3.30
CA LYS A 182 -10.37 -4.60 -4.60
C LYS A 182 -8.93 -5.07 -4.82
N TYR A 183 -8.78 -6.37 -5.03
CA TYR A 183 -7.47 -7.02 -5.01
C TYR A 183 -6.59 -6.59 -6.19
N GLU A 184 -7.17 -6.32 -7.36
CA GLU A 184 -6.47 -5.79 -8.52
C GLU A 184 -5.87 -4.40 -8.23
N GLU A 185 -6.63 -3.52 -7.60
CA GLU A 185 -6.18 -2.21 -7.15
C GLU A 185 -5.10 -2.35 -6.08
N ALA A 186 -5.27 -3.27 -5.13
CA ALA A 186 -4.27 -3.55 -4.10
C ALA A 186 -2.92 -3.97 -4.73
N VAL A 187 -2.95 -4.88 -5.72
CA VAL A 187 -1.75 -5.32 -6.45
C VAL A 187 -1.04 -4.16 -7.14
N LYS A 188 -1.79 -3.21 -7.75
CA LYS A 188 -1.18 -2.01 -8.36
C LYS A 188 -0.39 -1.20 -7.33
N HIS A 189 -0.99 -0.90 -6.19
CA HIS A 189 -0.31 -0.15 -5.12
C HIS A 189 0.88 -0.90 -4.53
N TYR A 190 0.79 -2.22 -4.35
CA TYR A 190 1.94 -3.01 -3.91
C TYR A 190 3.07 -3.01 -4.95
N ASN A 191 2.76 -3.04 -6.25
CA ASN A 191 3.78 -2.89 -7.30
C ASN A 191 4.45 -1.52 -7.22
N ASP A 192 3.69 -0.45 -6.99
CA ASP A 192 4.25 0.90 -6.86
C ASP A 192 5.18 1.00 -5.63
N ALA A 193 4.81 0.38 -4.51
CA ALA A 193 5.69 0.27 -3.34
C ALA A 193 6.98 -0.50 -3.66
N LEU A 194 6.88 -1.64 -4.35
CA LEU A 194 8.02 -2.49 -4.74
C LEU A 194 8.93 -1.83 -5.78
N ALA A 195 8.38 -0.97 -6.64
CA ALA A 195 9.15 -0.19 -7.60
C ALA A 195 10.05 0.84 -6.90
N LEU A 196 9.63 1.35 -5.74
CA LEU A 196 10.43 2.26 -4.91
C LEU A 196 11.39 1.51 -3.99
N ILE A 197 10.90 0.47 -3.29
CA ILE A 197 11.68 -0.34 -2.34
C ILE A 197 11.43 -1.83 -2.61
N PRO A 198 12.38 -2.51 -3.28
CA PRO A 198 12.29 -3.94 -3.53
C PRO A 198 12.29 -4.78 -2.24
N GLY A 199 11.66 -5.95 -2.28
CA GLY A 199 11.71 -6.93 -1.20
C GLY A 199 13.10 -7.56 -1.04
N MET A 200 13.83 -7.13 -0.02
CA MET A 200 15.16 -7.66 0.32
C MET A 200 15.07 -8.67 1.48
N PRO A 201 15.91 -9.72 1.53
CA PRO A 201 15.93 -10.68 2.64
C PRO A 201 16.06 -10.02 4.01
N GLU A 202 15.50 -10.62 5.07
CA GLU A 202 15.55 -10.06 6.44
C GLU A 202 16.99 -9.76 6.90
N ASP A 203 17.91 -10.65 6.52
CA ASP A 203 19.33 -10.66 6.85
C ASP A 203 20.09 -9.46 6.25
N SER A 204 19.50 -8.77 5.26
CA SER A 204 20.12 -7.64 4.58
C SER A 204 20.17 -6.37 5.44
N GLY A 205 19.42 -6.33 6.55
CA GLY A 205 19.27 -5.15 7.40
C GLY A 205 18.50 -4.01 6.74
N ALA A 206 17.92 -4.22 5.55
CA ALA A 206 17.06 -3.27 4.87
C ALA A 206 15.66 -3.22 5.51
N ASP A 207 14.97 -2.09 5.30
CA ASP A 207 13.58 -1.89 5.70
C ASP A 207 12.68 -3.06 5.19
N GLY A 208 11.79 -3.54 6.05
CA GLY A 208 10.90 -4.67 5.76
C GLY A 208 9.78 -4.37 4.78
N ILE A 209 9.52 -3.09 4.49
CA ILE A 209 8.37 -2.65 3.70
C ILE A 209 8.26 -3.33 2.33
N GLY A 210 9.38 -3.54 1.64
CA GLY A 210 9.40 -4.24 0.35
C GLY A 210 9.04 -5.72 0.48
N ARG A 211 9.45 -6.40 1.57
CA ARG A 211 9.04 -7.79 1.81
C ARG A 211 7.55 -7.86 2.13
N ASP A 212 7.07 -6.96 2.98
CA ASP A 212 5.66 -6.92 3.39
C ASP A 212 4.77 -6.65 2.17
N ALA A 213 5.16 -5.73 1.29
CA ALA A 213 4.47 -5.48 0.02
C ALA A 213 4.49 -6.70 -0.91
N ALA A 214 5.63 -7.39 -1.06
CA ALA A 214 5.72 -8.59 -1.88
C ALA A 214 4.82 -9.72 -1.35
N TRP A 215 4.80 -9.90 -0.03
CA TRP A 215 3.95 -10.89 0.64
C TRP A 215 2.46 -10.58 0.44
N ASN A 216 2.01 -9.35 0.74
CA ASN A 216 0.61 -8.97 0.58
C ASN A 216 0.16 -8.98 -0.89
N ARG A 217 1.06 -8.62 -1.81
CA ARG A 217 0.82 -8.76 -3.26
C ARG A 217 0.55 -10.21 -3.65
N ALA A 218 1.32 -11.17 -3.13
CA ALA A 218 1.11 -12.59 -3.42
C ALA A 218 -0.24 -13.08 -2.88
N ILE A 219 -0.64 -12.64 -1.69
CA ILE A 219 -1.97 -12.93 -1.13
C ILE A 219 -3.06 -12.35 -2.04
N ALA A 220 -2.94 -11.08 -2.45
CA ALA A 220 -3.93 -10.44 -3.32
C ALA A 220 -4.07 -11.16 -4.66
N LEU A 221 -2.96 -11.57 -5.28
CA LEU A 221 -2.98 -12.37 -6.51
C LEU A 221 -3.70 -13.70 -6.33
N ARG A 222 -3.43 -14.42 -5.23
CA ARG A 222 -4.14 -15.65 -4.92
C ARG A 222 -5.64 -15.43 -4.76
N ARG A 223 -6.06 -14.34 -4.10
CA ARG A 223 -7.49 -14.01 -3.96
C ARG A 223 -8.16 -13.70 -5.30
N ILE A 224 -7.44 -13.06 -6.24
CA ILE A 224 -7.92 -12.84 -7.61
C ILE A 224 -8.12 -14.18 -8.33
N GLU A 225 -7.25 -15.16 -8.11
CA GLU A 225 -7.39 -16.52 -8.67
C GLU A 225 -8.58 -17.25 -8.04
N ASP A 226 -8.68 -17.27 -6.70
CA ASP A 226 -9.79 -17.89 -5.96
C ASP A 226 -11.16 -17.34 -6.41
N GLN A 227 -11.27 -16.03 -6.68
CA GLN A 227 -12.49 -15.40 -7.18
C GLN A 227 -12.89 -15.85 -8.60
N LYS A 228 -11.91 -16.21 -9.44
CA LYS A 228 -12.16 -16.72 -10.79
C LYS A 228 -12.63 -18.17 -10.75
N ASP A 229 -12.03 -18.98 -9.90
CA ASP A 229 -12.35 -20.40 -9.75
C ASP A 229 -13.74 -20.60 -9.13
N ALA A 230 -14.10 -19.77 -8.14
CA ALA A 230 -15.44 -19.81 -7.51
C ALA A 230 -16.60 -19.47 -8.49
N GLY A 231 -16.31 -18.88 -9.65
CA GLY A 231 -17.29 -18.58 -10.70
C GLY A 231 -17.46 -19.67 -11.77
N GLN A 232 -16.58 -20.68 -11.81
CA GLN A 232 -16.58 -21.73 -12.84
C GLN A 232 -17.23 -23.04 -12.40
N ASP A 233 -17.48 -23.23 -11.11
CA ASP A 233 -18.10 -24.45 -10.55
C ASP A 233 -19.59 -24.32 -10.21
N ALA A 234 -20.25 -23.24 -10.64
CA ALA A 234 -21.72 -23.22 -10.62
C ALA A 234 -22.20 -24.22 -11.69
N PRO A 235 -22.86 -25.34 -11.33
CA PRO A 235 -23.40 -26.24 -12.34
C PRO A 235 -24.38 -25.44 -13.22
N GLU A 236 -24.12 -25.40 -14.52
CA GLU A 236 -25.09 -24.96 -15.52
C GLU A 236 -26.43 -25.63 -15.19
N ASP A 237 -27.48 -24.80 -15.13
CA ASP A 237 -28.87 -25.19 -14.95
C ASP A 237 -29.13 -26.58 -15.53
N SER A 238 -29.34 -27.54 -14.64
CA SER A 238 -29.97 -28.79 -15.05
C SER A 238 -31.33 -28.39 -15.63
N PRO A 239 -31.65 -28.79 -16.89
CA PRO A 239 -32.91 -28.41 -17.51
C PRO A 239 -34.07 -28.87 -16.60
N PRO A 240 -35.14 -28.06 -16.46
CA PRO A 240 -36.25 -28.41 -15.59
C PRO A 240 -36.85 -29.75 -16.06
N ASP A 241 -36.80 -30.73 -15.16
CA ASP A 241 -37.43 -32.03 -15.34
C ASP A 241 -38.90 -31.84 -15.74
N ALA A 242 -39.26 -32.50 -16.84
CA ALA A 242 -40.61 -32.57 -17.35
C ALA A 242 -41.58 -33.10 -16.26
N PRO A 243 -42.80 -32.55 -16.15
CA PRO A 243 -43.79 -33.13 -15.25
C PRO A 243 -44.24 -34.50 -15.78
N GLU A 244 -43.95 -35.55 -15.00
CA GLU A 244 -44.50 -36.89 -15.19
C GLU A 244 -46.02 -36.91 -14.95
N ASP A 245 -46.67 -37.56 -15.90
CA ASP A 245 -48.07 -37.98 -15.99
C ASP A 245 -48.58 -38.77 -14.77
N SER A 246 -49.84 -38.55 -14.35
CA SER A 246 -50.76 -39.56 -13.75
C SER A 246 -52.08 -38.94 -13.21
N PRO A 247 -53.21 -39.69 -13.11
CA PRO A 247 -54.27 -39.74 -14.14
C PRO A 247 -55.71 -39.53 -13.58
N ASP A 248 -56.71 -39.57 -14.48
CA ASP A 248 -58.16 -39.87 -14.29
C ASP A 248 -58.93 -39.12 -13.17
N GLY A 249 -60.02 -38.37 -13.40
CA GLY A 249 -61.22 -38.67 -14.16
C GLY A 249 -62.46 -38.29 -13.30
N ASN A 250 -63.56 -37.89 -13.96
CA ASN A 250 -64.92 -37.58 -13.45
C ASN A 250 -65.14 -36.20 -12.78
N ASP A 251 -66.24 -35.45 -12.95
CA ASP A 251 -67.44 -35.51 -13.81
C ASP A 251 -68.17 -34.14 -13.70
N ASP A 252 -68.85 -33.76 -14.78
CA ASP A 252 -70.14 -33.03 -14.89
C ASP A 252 -70.45 -31.68 -14.19
N ALA A 253 -70.72 -30.70 -15.07
CA ALA A 253 -72.02 -30.04 -15.32
C ALA A 253 -72.40 -28.66 -14.70
N SER A 254 -72.94 -27.85 -15.64
CA SER A 254 -73.85 -26.67 -15.55
C SER A 254 -73.29 -25.32 -15.11
N ASP A 255 -73.32 -24.31 -16.02
CA ASP A 255 -74.38 -23.28 -16.22
C ASP A 255 -74.39 -22.21 -15.11
N GLY A 256 -74.42 -20.90 -15.33
CA GLY A 256 -74.64 -20.05 -16.50
C GLY A 256 -74.68 -18.56 -16.07
N SER A 257 -74.74 -17.68 -17.07
CA SER A 257 -75.14 -16.25 -17.06
C SER A 257 -74.32 -15.15 -16.36
N GLU A 258 -73.73 -14.31 -17.24
CA GLU A 258 -73.94 -12.85 -17.43
C GLU A 258 -73.96 -11.86 -16.25
N GLY A 259 -73.11 -10.83 -16.39
CA GLY A 259 -73.43 -9.43 -16.02
C GLY A 259 -72.49 -8.79 -14.98
N ASN A 260 -71.61 -7.87 -15.40
CA ASN A 260 -71.82 -6.43 -15.19
C ASN A 260 -70.64 -5.59 -15.75
N ASP A 261 -71.05 -4.57 -16.49
CA ASP A 261 -70.36 -3.40 -17.01
C ASP A 261 -70.10 -2.33 -15.93
N GLY A 262 -69.09 -1.46 -16.12
CA GLY A 262 -68.94 -0.26 -15.27
C GLY A 262 -67.56 0.41 -15.24
N SER A 263 -67.29 1.17 -16.30
CA SER A 263 -66.43 2.36 -16.48
C SER A 263 -65.58 2.99 -15.35
N ASN A 264 -64.44 3.52 -15.83
CA ASN A 264 -63.66 4.74 -15.46
C ASN A 264 -62.20 4.37 -15.15
N GLY A 265 -61.16 4.96 -15.74
CA GLY A 265 -61.02 6.15 -16.58
C GLY A 265 -59.58 6.66 -16.45
N ASP A 266 -59.11 7.31 -17.51
CA ASP A 266 -57.93 8.17 -17.65
C ASP A 266 -56.55 7.56 -17.97
N ASP A 267 -56.33 7.50 -19.28
CA ASP A 267 -55.08 7.77 -20.00
C ASP A 267 -54.59 9.22 -19.82
N GLY A 268 -53.28 9.37 -19.75
CA GLY A 268 -52.50 10.60 -19.96
C GLY A 268 -51.07 10.33 -19.53
N GLY A 269 -50.06 10.16 -20.39
CA GLY A 269 -49.80 10.81 -21.66
C GLY A 269 -48.78 11.93 -21.40
N ASP A 270 -47.48 11.67 -21.62
CA ASP A 270 -46.61 12.67 -22.24
C ASP A 270 -45.34 12.02 -22.84
N ALA A 271 -45.08 12.43 -24.07
CA ALA A 271 -43.96 12.04 -24.91
C ALA A 271 -43.13 13.30 -25.15
N GLY A 272 -41.85 13.27 -24.78
CA GLY A 272 -40.88 14.30 -25.14
C GLY A 272 -39.90 13.76 -26.17
N ASP A 273 -40.15 14.13 -27.44
CA ASP A 273 -39.13 14.44 -28.46
C ASP A 273 -38.03 15.30 -27.79
N ASP A 274 -36.73 15.22 -28.09
CA ASP A 274 -36.06 16.22 -28.94
C ASP A 274 -34.58 15.80 -29.09
N GLY A 275 -34.15 15.64 -30.34
CA GLY A 275 -32.81 15.20 -30.71
C GLY A 275 -31.72 16.28 -30.72
N GLY A 276 -30.53 15.84 -31.13
CA GLY A 276 -29.37 16.68 -31.37
C GLY A 276 -28.18 15.87 -31.91
N GLN A 277 -28.20 15.60 -33.21
CA GLN A 277 -26.99 15.29 -33.99
C GLN A 277 -26.40 16.63 -34.46
N ASP A 278 -25.09 16.83 -34.29
CA ASP A 278 -24.35 17.82 -35.08
C ASP A 278 -22.99 17.26 -35.49
N ALA A 279 -22.85 17.10 -36.81
CA ALA A 279 -21.61 16.92 -37.52
C ALA A 279 -21.11 18.29 -37.97
N GLY A 280 -19.82 18.56 -37.76
CA GLY A 280 -19.13 19.73 -38.29
C GLY A 280 -17.74 19.31 -38.78
N ASP A 281 -17.66 19.05 -40.07
CA ASP A 281 -16.47 18.99 -40.92
C ASP A 281 -16.18 20.42 -41.40
N ASP A 282 -14.90 20.82 -41.45
CA ASP A 282 -14.36 21.91 -42.27
C ASP A 282 -12.82 21.83 -42.23
N GLY A 283 -12.25 21.46 -43.37
CA GLY A 283 -10.82 21.23 -43.58
C GLY A 283 -9.98 22.41 -44.12
N GLY A 284 -8.79 22.05 -44.63
CA GLY A 284 -7.80 22.91 -45.28
C GLY A 284 -6.37 22.51 -44.86
N ASP A 285 -5.76 21.50 -45.46
CA ASP A 285 -4.99 21.51 -46.73
C ASP A 285 -3.62 22.22 -46.60
N ASP A 286 -2.55 21.44 -46.78
CA ASP A 286 -1.51 21.72 -47.79
C ASP A 286 -0.29 20.79 -47.63
N GLY A 287 -0.05 20.00 -48.67
CA GLY A 287 1.26 20.05 -49.33
C GLY A 287 2.22 18.87 -49.15
N GLY A 288 2.20 17.97 -50.14
CA GLY A 288 3.42 17.72 -50.92
C GLY A 288 4.05 16.33 -50.85
N GLN A 289 3.63 15.47 -51.77
CA GLN A 289 4.51 14.53 -52.48
C GLN A 289 4.54 14.98 -53.94
N PRO A 290 5.68 14.91 -54.64
CA PRO A 290 5.93 13.77 -55.53
C PRO A 290 7.45 13.40 -55.51
N ASP A 291 8.00 12.40 -56.18
CA ASP A 291 7.58 11.53 -57.26
C ASP A 291 8.54 10.32 -57.32
N ALA A 292 8.14 9.30 -58.08
CA ALA A 292 8.88 8.07 -58.33
C ALA A 292 10.17 8.28 -59.17
N GLY A 293 11.16 7.41 -58.93
CA GLY A 293 12.32 7.20 -59.80
C GLY A 293 12.75 5.73 -59.76
N GLN A 294 12.51 5.03 -60.86
CA GLN A 294 12.84 3.63 -61.13
C GLN A 294 14.31 3.44 -61.54
N ASP A 295 14.82 2.26 -61.21
CA ASP A 295 15.81 1.40 -61.88
C ASP A 295 17.24 1.89 -62.14
N ALA A 296 18.23 1.19 -61.53
CA ALA A 296 19.15 0.31 -62.28
C ALA A 296 20.20 -0.36 -61.37
N GLY A 297 20.17 -1.71 -61.34
CA GLY A 297 21.30 -2.61 -61.58
C GLY A 297 22.48 -2.69 -60.60
N GLY A 298 22.71 -3.89 -60.07
CA GLY A 298 24.03 -4.30 -59.56
C GLY A 298 23.98 -5.53 -58.65
N GLU A 299 24.11 -6.72 -59.23
CA GLU A 299 24.44 -7.97 -58.52
C GLU A 299 25.82 -7.85 -57.86
N ASP A 300 25.97 -8.20 -56.58
CA ASP A 300 27.12 -8.98 -56.13
C ASP A 300 26.82 -9.78 -54.84
N SER A 301 27.19 -11.04 -54.94
CA SER A 301 27.19 -12.14 -54.00
C SER A 301 28.16 -11.94 -52.81
N GLY A 302 27.64 -12.02 -51.58
CA GLY A 302 28.43 -12.11 -50.35
C GLY A 302 27.77 -13.03 -49.32
N ALA A 303 28.51 -14.04 -48.87
CA ALA A 303 28.10 -15.22 -48.10
C ALA A 303 27.50 -14.93 -46.70
N PRO A 304 26.69 -15.85 -46.13
CA PRO A 304 26.19 -15.73 -44.75
C PRO A 304 27.30 -15.96 -43.71
N GLU A 305 27.31 -15.12 -42.67
CA GLU A 305 28.17 -15.26 -41.49
C GLU A 305 27.91 -16.59 -40.74
N PRO A 306 28.96 -17.20 -40.16
CA PRO A 306 28.82 -18.42 -39.37
C PRO A 306 28.19 -18.13 -38.00
N GLN A 307 27.17 -18.92 -37.64
CA GLN A 307 26.55 -18.93 -36.31
C GLN A 307 27.57 -19.36 -35.23
N PRO A 308 27.57 -18.73 -34.03
CA PRO A 308 28.39 -19.19 -32.92
C PRO A 308 27.87 -20.53 -32.36
N PRO A 309 28.75 -21.45 -31.90
CA PRO A 309 28.34 -22.77 -31.45
C PRO A 309 27.49 -22.70 -30.17
N GLU A 310 26.37 -23.43 -30.18
CA GLU A 310 25.52 -23.66 -29.00
C GLU A 310 26.36 -24.25 -27.85
N ARG A 311 26.27 -23.61 -26.68
CA ARG A 311 26.74 -24.21 -25.42
C ARG A 311 25.86 -25.40 -25.10
N ALA A 312 26.47 -26.57 -25.00
CA ALA A 312 25.86 -27.76 -24.41
C ALA A 312 25.32 -27.44 -23.01
N LYS A 313 24.04 -27.75 -22.77
CA LYS A 313 23.44 -27.77 -21.44
C LYS A 313 24.16 -28.82 -20.58
N PRO A 314 24.53 -28.55 -19.32
CA PRO A 314 24.96 -29.60 -18.41
C PRO A 314 23.75 -30.50 -18.10
N GLU A 315 23.88 -31.79 -18.38
CA GLU A 315 22.93 -32.80 -17.88
C GLU A 315 22.99 -32.82 -16.35
N ALA A 316 21.84 -32.59 -15.71
CA ALA A 316 21.69 -32.78 -14.27
C ALA A 316 21.82 -34.29 -13.95
N PRO A 317 22.52 -34.68 -12.88
CA PRO A 317 22.62 -36.08 -12.50
C PRO A 317 21.24 -36.60 -12.04
N GLN A 318 20.61 -37.42 -12.89
CA GLN A 318 19.39 -38.17 -12.56
C GLN A 318 19.65 -39.01 -11.30
N GLY A 319 18.90 -38.72 -10.23
CA GLY A 319 18.99 -39.44 -8.95
C GLY A 319 19.07 -38.54 -7.70
N GLN A 320 19.05 -37.21 -7.84
CA GLN A 320 18.81 -36.31 -6.69
C GLN A 320 17.32 -36.00 -6.53
N ASP A 321 16.61 -35.84 -7.64
CA ASP A 321 15.18 -35.47 -7.62
C ASP A 321 14.30 -36.58 -7.04
N GLU A 322 14.59 -37.86 -7.31
CA GLU A 322 13.83 -38.99 -6.71
C GLU A 322 13.99 -39.06 -5.19
N ARG A 323 15.18 -38.74 -4.65
CA ARG A 323 15.41 -38.69 -3.19
C ARG A 323 14.73 -37.50 -2.54
N ILE A 324 14.53 -36.41 -3.27
CA ILE A 324 13.82 -35.23 -2.77
C ILE A 324 12.31 -35.49 -2.80
N LEU A 325 11.80 -36.17 -3.83
CA LEU A 325 10.39 -36.59 -3.91
C LEU A 325 9.99 -37.58 -2.82
N ASP A 326 10.82 -38.60 -2.53
CA ASP A 326 10.59 -39.52 -1.40
C ASP A 326 10.55 -38.77 -0.05
N GLN A 327 11.35 -37.69 0.09
CA GLN A 327 11.39 -36.87 1.31
C GLN A 327 10.16 -35.96 1.47
N PHE A 328 9.46 -35.66 0.37
CA PHE A 328 8.17 -34.94 0.41
C PHE A 328 6.98 -35.88 0.67
N GLU A 329 7.08 -37.16 0.29
CA GLU A 329 6.07 -38.17 0.62
C GLU A 329 6.13 -38.62 2.09
N GLU A 330 7.31 -38.56 2.72
CA GLU A 330 7.50 -38.84 4.16
C GLU A 330 7.21 -37.64 5.08
N ALA A 331 6.78 -36.49 4.53
CA ALA A 331 6.44 -35.33 5.34
C ALA A 331 5.17 -35.60 6.18
N PRO A 332 5.26 -35.56 7.52
CA PRO A 332 4.12 -35.87 8.38
C PRO A 332 2.99 -34.90 8.10
N THR A 333 1.78 -35.44 7.93
CA THR A 333 0.58 -34.63 7.69
C THR A 333 0.41 -33.61 8.81
N TYR A 334 -0.13 -32.43 8.48
CA TYR A 334 -0.36 -31.35 9.44
C TYR A 334 -1.11 -31.83 10.70
N GLN A 335 -2.03 -32.78 10.52
CA GLN A 335 -2.80 -33.41 11.60
C GLN A 335 -1.92 -34.19 12.59
N GLU A 336 -0.86 -34.83 12.11
CA GLU A 336 0.06 -35.62 12.92
C GLU A 336 1.03 -34.71 13.71
N GLN A 337 1.47 -33.59 13.12
CA GLN A 337 2.23 -32.58 13.86
C GLN A 337 1.40 -31.91 14.96
N GLU A 338 0.12 -31.59 14.69
CA GLU A 338 -0.76 -30.99 15.68
C GLU A 338 -1.07 -31.96 16.83
N ALA A 339 -1.29 -33.24 16.53
CA ALA A 339 -1.46 -34.29 17.54
C ALA A 339 -0.22 -34.43 18.43
N LYS A 340 0.98 -34.40 17.84
CA LYS A 340 2.26 -34.48 18.56
C LYS A 340 2.51 -33.25 19.45
N ALA A 341 2.19 -32.05 18.96
CA ALA A 341 2.29 -30.81 19.73
C ALA A 341 1.33 -30.80 20.94
N ARG A 342 0.09 -31.26 20.74
CA ARG A 342 -0.89 -31.39 21.83
C ARG A 342 -0.48 -32.45 22.85
N ALA A 343 0.11 -33.56 22.43
CA ALA A 343 0.63 -34.59 23.32
C ALA A 343 1.81 -34.07 24.17
N ALA A 344 2.77 -33.36 23.57
CA ALA A 344 3.92 -32.78 24.28
C ALA A 344 3.51 -31.73 25.34
N ASN A 345 2.48 -30.94 25.06
CA ASN A 345 1.93 -29.97 26.03
C ASN A 345 1.17 -30.64 27.18
N ARG A 346 0.59 -31.83 26.98
CA ARG A 346 -0.03 -32.60 28.07
C ARG A 346 0.99 -33.20 29.03
N THR A 347 2.15 -33.64 28.55
CA THR A 347 3.21 -34.20 29.41
C THR A 347 3.88 -33.14 30.27
N ARG A 348 3.98 -31.89 29.82
CA ARG A 348 4.54 -30.78 30.62
C ARG A 348 3.67 -30.41 31.83
N ARG A 349 2.34 -30.41 31.70
CA ARG A 349 1.43 -30.06 32.81
C ARG A 349 1.39 -31.09 33.95
N VAL A 350 1.84 -32.32 33.73
CA VAL A 350 1.77 -33.39 34.74
C VAL A 350 3.04 -33.46 35.60
N MET A 351 4.10 -32.72 35.26
CA MET A 351 5.37 -32.71 35.98
C MET A 351 5.59 -31.46 36.87
N GLU A 352 4.64 -30.53 36.91
CA GLU A 352 4.72 -29.31 37.75
C GLU A 352 4.03 -29.45 39.12
N ASP A 353 3.42 -30.59 39.41
CA ASP A 353 2.74 -30.85 40.67
C ASP A 353 3.26 -32.16 41.30
N LYS A 354 4.44 -32.09 41.91
CA LYS A 354 4.97 -33.09 42.86
C LYS A 354 6.09 -32.55 43.73
#